data_AF-A0A1H9S481-F1
#
_entry.id   AF-A0A1H9S481-F1
#
_cell.length_a   1.000
_cell.length_b   1.000
_cell.length_c   1.000
_cell.angle_alpha   90.00
_cell.angle_beta   90.00
_cell.angle_gamma   90.00
#
_symmetry.space_group_name_H-M   'P 1'
#
loop_
_entity.id
_entity.type
_entity.pdbx_description
1 polymer ?
#
loop_
_entity_poly.entity_id
_entity_poly.type
_entity_poly.pdbx_seq_one_letter_code
_entity_poly.pdbx_strand_id
1 'polypeptide(L)'
;MKRKICSLLLSSVMTLSLLAGCSGQSVSIELQNDNEEKADDEVETYNDTDSESETESNSGDSSSQADDTEAFEESSFGTEGYPYDIDPSDPNPEDRMAHNIYLNPDLSNTSKAFSAFCIDFKTSDDANSTYWSLCNWNMHNGSGAYAGLQNASNKKVAVLSFWKNEHATDSDKELATLVYPDDTADTFDNEGSGVKWIRDYSWEKDHWYRMVIRAFDPEWSDGTVVEEWIQDKESGEWTLYAAYDTHIKDSYLEGNMSFFMENFNSNDCNELRSMKLNNIYVMEYGTDTWTAIDTATLSIDTEWDNKKGGYNFGATDEYFWGYTCGSGDDFVKTQASLPKKGTYTIKMSDSAPDFDFVHDYGFETTVNSEPLYRIHVNWTYFDNYEEDTWREMGVEPYENDVYVDVSDGSSTIDITSLRCETFENTDTYYALVNGTEEKIYSHTVSEEGYGIHIFRDDLTYNISWQTSTNTIDTDCYAEIWDTNDNYEVRTRDDYLARSYTCAWYFAICSVKNGVLGEFDYY
;
A
#
# COMPACT_ATOMS: atom_id res chain seq x y z
N MET A 1 2.17 -12.38 -69.59
CA MET A 1 1.40 -11.32 -70.29
C MET A 1 1.04 -10.26 -69.25
N LYS A 2 1.38 -8.98 -69.51
CA LYS A 2 1.07 -7.70 -68.79
C LYS A 2 0.54 -7.69 -67.30
N ARG A 3 1.38 -7.11 -66.42
CA ARG A 3 1.17 -6.03 -65.41
C ARG A 3 -0.02 -6.04 -64.42
N LYS A 4 0.31 -5.89 -63.12
CA LYS A 4 0.21 -4.71 -62.18
C LYS A 4 0.91 -5.15 -60.87
N ILE A 5 1.81 -4.46 -60.15
CA ILE A 5 2.07 -3.05 -59.78
C ILE A 5 1.04 -2.43 -58.83
N CYS A 6 1.39 -2.42 -57.54
CA CYS A 6 1.32 -1.34 -56.51
C CYS A 6 2.26 -1.81 -55.37
N SER A 7 3.46 -1.24 -55.16
CA SER A 7 3.76 0.00 -54.41
C SER A 7 3.48 -0.07 -52.90
N LEU A 8 4.42 -0.63 -52.12
CA LEU A 8 4.61 -0.22 -50.72
C LEU A 8 5.46 1.06 -50.70
N LEU A 9 5.11 1.98 -49.80
CA LEU A 9 5.88 3.19 -49.50
C LEU A 9 6.68 2.98 -48.20
N LEU A 10 7.87 3.57 -48.15
CA LEU A 10 8.71 3.66 -46.96
C LEU A 10 8.39 4.93 -46.17
N SER A 11 8.40 4.81 -44.84
CA SER A 11 8.95 5.77 -43.87
C SER A 11 9.31 4.95 -42.62
N SER A 12 10.56 4.82 -42.15
CA SER A 12 11.50 5.86 -41.69
C SER A 12 10.91 6.62 -40.49
N VAL A 13 11.07 6.14 -39.24
CA VAL A 13 12.26 6.22 -38.33
C VAL A 13 12.46 7.60 -37.69
N MET A 14 12.16 7.69 -36.38
CA MET A 14 12.90 8.36 -35.27
C MET A 14 12.20 7.96 -33.95
N THR A 15 12.85 7.35 -32.93
CA THR A 15 13.79 7.90 -31.92
C THR A 15 13.02 8.55 -30.74
N LEU A 16 12.75 7.83 -29.64
CA LEU A 16 13.60 7.51 -28.46
C LEU A 16 13.78 8.70 -27.49
N SER A 17 13.42 8.48 -26.21
CA SER A 17 13.73 9.37 -25.09
C SER A 17 14.22 8.55 -23.89
N LEU A 18 15.22 9.05 -23.17
CA LEU A 18 15.79 8.45 -21.96
C LEU A 18 15.61 9.43 -20.79
N LEU A 19 15.35 8.91 -19.60
CA LEU A 19 15.50 9.63 -18.33
C LEU A 19 16.42 8.85 -17.41
N ALA A 20 17.44 9.54 -16.89
CA ALA A 20 18.33 9.05 -15.84
C ALA A 20 18.65 10.22 -14.90
N GLY A 21 17.88 10.34 -13.82
CA GLY A 21 18.01 11.39 -12.81
C GLY A 21 18.90 10.99 -11.64
N CYS A 22 20.19 10.71 -11.87
CA CYS A 22 21.12 10.44 -10.77
C CYS A 22 21.65 11.75 -10.16
N SER A 23 21.20 12.11 -8.97
CA SER A 23 21.84 13.15 -8.15
C SER A 23 22.87 12.51 -7.20
N GLY A 24 24.14 12.91 -7.33
CA GLY A 24 25.25 12.29 -6.61
C GLY A 24 26.43 13.24 -6.42
N GLN A 25 26.59 13.68 -5.17
CA GLN A 25 27.67 14.47 -4.55
C GLN A 25 28.89 14.89 -5.41
N SER A 26 29.15 16.20 -5.44
CA SER A 26 30.38 16.79 -5.94
C SER A 26 31.58 16.51 -5.03
N VAL A 27 32.55 15.73 -5.51
CA VAL A 27 33.89 15.64 -4.92
C VAL A 27 34.88 16.45 -5.76
N SER A 28 35.39 17.55 -5.19
CA SER A 28 36.38 18.41 -5.84
C SER A 28 37.79 17.81 -5.77
N ILE A 29 38.41 17.61 -6.93
CA ILE A 29 39.86 17.34 -7.04
C ILE A 29 40.45 18.34 -8.02
N GLU A 30 41.23 19.30 -7.50
CA GLU A 30 42.14 20.10 -8.31
C GLU A 30 43.29 19.23 -8.80
N LEU A 31 43.56 19.22 -10.10
CA LEU A 31 44.89 18.94 -10.63
C LEU A 31 45.23 19.91 -11.76
N GLN A 32 46.47 20.37 -11.72
CA GLN A 32 47.02 21.49 -12.50
C GLN A 32 47.16 21.14 -13.99
N ASN A 33 47.06 22.15 -14.85
CA ASN A 33 47.71 22.15 -16.15
C ASN A 33 48.61 23.39 -16.26
N ASP A 34 49.92 23.16 -16.34
CA ASP A 34 50.94 24.17 -16.55
C ASP A 34 51.08 24.56 -18.03
N ASN A 35 51.56 25.79 -18.27
CA ASN A 35 52.22 26.29 -19.51
C ASN A 35 51.36 26.39 -20.78
N GLU A 36 51.62 27.29 -21.75
CA GLU A 36 52.42 28.53 -21.92
C GLU A 36 51.76 29.21 -23.15
N GLU A 37 51.57 30.52 -23.27
CA GLU A 37 52.49 31.55 -23.80
C GLU A 37 51.72 32.92 -23.71
N LYS A 38 52.29 34.02 -23.20
CA LYS A 38 52.86 35.16 -23.97
C LYS A 38 51.99 35.69 -25.14
N ALA A 39 51.75 36.98 -25.35
CA ALA A 39 52.18 38.23 -24.68
C ALA A 39 51.14 39.35 -25.01
N ASP A 40 51.27 40.66 -24.72
CA ASP A 40 52.35 41.54 -24.20
C ASP A 40 51.69 42.70 -23.38
N ASP A 41 52.45 43.74 -22.99
CA ASP A 41 52.01 44.93 -22.22
C ASP A 41 50.94 45.83 -22.89
N GLU A 42 50.10 46.50 -22.08
CA GLU A 42 50.15 47.99 -22.02
C GLU A 42 49.53 48.54 -20.70
N VAL A 43 50.09 49.66 -20.23
CA VAL A 43 49.82 50.27 -18.91
C VAL A 43 49.13 51.62 -19.10
N GLU A 44 47.98 51.83 -18.46
CA GLU A 44 47.56 53.16 -17.99
C GLU A 44 46.96 53.12 -16.58
N THR A 45 46.94 54.28 -15.91
CA THR A 45 46.91 54.43 -14.44
C THR A 45 45.83 55.40 -13.98
N TYR A 46 45.53 55.36 -12.66
CA TYR A 46 44.69 56.29 -11.88
C TYR A 46 43.16 56.16 -12.10
N ASN A 47 42.30 56.41 -11.09
CA ASN A 47 42.50 57.10 -9.80
C ASN A 47 41.67 56.48 -8.66
N ASP A 48 42.12 56.67 -7.42
CA ASP A 48 41.36 56.41 -6.20
C ASP A 48 40.07 57.23 -6.12
N THR A 49 39.08 56.71 -5.38
CA THR A 49 38.50 57.51 -4.29
C THR A 49 37.91 56.62 -3.21
N ASP A 50 38.48 56.71 -2.01
CA ASP A 50 37.94 56.08 -0.80
C ASP A 50 36.56 56.64 -0.43
N SER A 51 35.74 55.78 0.16
CA SER A 51 34.85 56.19 1.25
C SER A 51 34.66 55.03 2.23
N GLU A 52 35.44 55.04 3.31
CA GLU A 52 35.21 54.21 4.49
C GLU A 52 33.86 54.57 5.14
N SER A 53 33.08 53.57 5.54
CA SER A 53 32.17 53.72 6.69
C SER A 53 31.90 52.37 7.37
N GLU A 54 32.67 52.14 8.42
CA GLU A 54 32.31 51.46 9.69
C GLU A 54 31.56 50.12 9.67
N THR A 55 32.22 49.13 10.27
CA THR A 55 31.66 47.83 10.68
C THR A 55 30.64 47.96 11.81
N GLU A 56 29.46 47.37 11.64
CA GLU A 56 28.74 46.74 12.76
C GLU A 56 28.62 45.24 12.53
N SER A 57 29.19 44.48 13.45
CA SER A 57 29.06 43.02 13.52
C SER A 57 27.69 42.65 14.07
N ASN A 58 26.89 41.90 13.31
CA ASN A 58 25.73 41.23 13.88
C ASN A 58 25.74 39.75 13.51
N SER A 59 25.94 38.91 14.54
CA SER A 59 25.82 37.46 14.45
C SER A 59 24.34 37.08 14.36
N GLY A 60 23.92 36.52 13.24
CA GLY A 60 22.58 35.97 13.04
C GLY A 60 22.66 34.57 12.46
N ASP A 61 21.94 33.64 13.07
CA ASP A 61 21.78 32.25 12.58
C ASP A 61 21.30 32.21 11.13
N SER A 62 21.92 31.36 10.32
CA SER A 62 21.38 30.99 9.01
C SER A 62 20.40 29.83 9.16
N SER A 63 19.24 30.08 9.78
CA SER A 63 18.09 29.19 9.64
C SER A 63 17.51 29.36 8.25
N SER A 64 17.52 28.30 7.44
CA SER A 64 16.81 28.26 6.16
C SER A 64 15.32 28.54 6.38
N GLN A 65 14.83 29.69 5.91
CA GLN A 65 13.39 29.88 5.76
C GLN A 65 12.90 28.94 4.65
N ALA A 66 12.14 27.91 5.04
CA ALA A 66 11.10 27.42 4.16
C ALA A 66 10.10 28.57 3.98
N ASP A 67 9.75 28.86 2.74
CA ASP A 67 8.72 29.85 2.41
C ASP A 67 7.39 29.09 2.44
N ASP A 68 6.81 28.96 3.64
CA ASP A 68 5.58 28.19 3.87
C ASP A 68 4.40 28.91 3.18
N THR A 69 4.13 28.52 1.94
CA THR A 69 3.02 29.09 1.17
C THR A 69 1.67 28.70 1.78
N GLU A 70 0.87 29.70 2.18
CA GLU A 70 -0.49 29.49 2.73
C GLU A 70 -1.38 28.69 1.76
N ALA A 71 -2.38 27.97 2.29
CA ALA A 71 -3.32 27.18 1.49
C ALA A 71 -4.09 28.07 0.49
N PHE A 72 -4.16 27.62 -0.77
CA PHE A 72 -4.83 28.34 -1.86
C PHE A 72 -6.21 27.76 -2.16
N GLU A 73 -7.12 28.59 -2.67
CA GLU A 73 -8.34 28.08 -3.30
C GLU A 73 -7.98 27.29 -4.57
N GLU A 74 -8.51 26.07 -4.70
CA GLU A 74 -8.35 25.24 -5.90
C GLU A 74 -8.94 25.97 -7.11
N SER A 75 -8.13 26.15 -8.15
CA SER A 75 -8.49 26.91 -9.34
C SER A 75 -8.15 26.14 -10.62
N SER A 76 -9.17 25.66 -11.31
CA SER A 76 -9.04 25.08 -12.65
C SER A 76 -9.04 26.17 -13.73
N PHE A 77 -8.69 25.80 -14.97
CA PHE A 77 -8.79 26.71 -16.11
C PHE A 77 -10.24 27.20 -16.32
N GLY A 78 -10.40 28.46 -16.72
CA GLY A 78 -11.71 29.13 -16.85
C GLY A 78 -12.21 29.81 -15.57
N THR A 79 -11.48 29.73 -14.45
CA THR A 79 -11.77 30.46 -13.21
C THR A 79 -11.20 31.90 -13.23
N GLU A 80 -11.59 32.74 -12.26
CA GLU A 80 -11.17 34.15 -12.19
C GLU A 80 -9.65 34.27 -11.96
N GLY A 81 -8.90 34.48 -13.05
CA GLY A 81 -7.43 34.50 -13.07
C GLY A 81 -6.80 33.61 -14.15
N TYR A 82 -7.53 32.61 -14.65
CA TYR A 82 -7.09 31.67 -15.69
C TYR A 82 -8.02 31.71 -16.92
N PRO A 83 -7.92 32.73 -17.80
CA PRO A 83 -8.96 33.07 -18.79
C PRO A 83 -8.92 32.25 -20.10
N TYR A 84 -8.39 31.02 -20.10
CA TYR A 84 -8.35 30.16 -21.28
C TYR A 84 -9.53 29.18 -21.31
N ASP A 85 -10.31 29.24 -22.39
CA ASP A 85 -11.24 28.18 -22.77
C ASP A 85 -10.42 26.96 -23.24
N ILE A 86 -10.66 25.78 -22.66
CA ILE A 86 -10.07 24.53 -23.12
C ILE A 86 -10.82 24.09 -24.39
N ASP A 87 -10.13 24.03 -25.54
CA ASP A 87 -10.65 23.43 -26.76
C ASP A 87 -9.87 22.14 -27.10
N PRO A 88 -10.43 20.95 -26.83
CA PRO A 88 -9.81 19.69 -27.23
C PRO A 88 -9.56 19.57 -28.74
N SER A 89 -10.28 20.33 -29.57
CA SER A 89 -10.12 20.35 -31.03
C SER A 89 -9.02 21.30 -31.53
N ASP A 90 -8.31 22.00 -30.63
CA ASP A 90 -7.14 22.80 -30.97
C ASP A 90 -6.13 22.01 -31.83
N PRO A 91 -5.57 22.59 -32.90
CA PRO A 91 -4.57 21.90 -33.69
C PRO A 91 -3.29 21.67 -32.87
N ASN A 92 -2.75 20.45 -32.88
CA ASN A 92 -1.42 20.14 -32.35
C ASN A 92 -0.40 19.88 -33.48
N PRO A 93 -0.03 20.90 -34.30
CA PRO A 93 0.87 20.70 -35.44
C PRO A 93 2.33 20.48 -35.01
N GLU A 94 2.65 20.72 -33.74
CA GLU A 94 4.00 20.60 -33.17
C GLU A 94 4.26 19.23 -32.53
N ASP A 95 3.25 18.34 -32.50
CA ASP A 95 3.33 16.99 -31.93
C ASP A 95 3.78 16.95 -30.46
N ARG A 96 3.42 18.00 -29.70
CA ARG A 96 3.80 18.18 -28.28
C ARG A 96 2.75 17.63 -27.33
N MET A 97 3.18 17.22 -26.14
CA MET A 97 2.32 16.74 -25.05
C MET A 97 1.91 17.88 -24.11
N ALA A 98 0.91 17.67 -23.26
CA ALA A 98 0.66 18.58 -22.13
C ALA A 98 1.83 18.50 -21.12
N HIS A 99 2.09 19.59 -20.38
CA HIS A 99 3.11 19.58 -19.32
C HIS A 99 2.84 18.51 -18.26
N ASN A 100 3.91 17.92 -17.75
CA ASN A 100 3.85 17.02 -16.62
C ASN A 100 3.85 17.84 -15.32
N ILE A 101 3.11 17.39 -14.31
CA ILE A 101 3.16 17.96 -12.95
C ILE A 101 3.75 16.90 -12.02
N TYR A 102 4.79 17.28 -11.28
CA TYR A 102 5.52 16.44 -10.35
C TYR A 102 5.16 16.83 -8.91
N LEU A 103 5.19 15.86 -8.00
CA LEU A 103 5.13 16.07 -6.54
C LEU A 103 6.27 15.28 -5.90
N ASN A 104 7.03 15.94 -5.04
CA ASN A 104 8.17 15.36 -4.32
C ASN A 104 7.94 15.56 -2.81
N PRO A 105 7.68 14.50 -2.04
CA PRO A 105 7.38 14.58 -0.61
C PRO A 105 8.64 14.97 0.20
N ASP A 106 8.47 15.76 1.26
CA ASP A 106 9.58 16.10 2.15
C ASP A 106 9.88 14.96 3.13
N LEU A 107 10.83 14.12 2.75
CA LEU A 107 11.32 12.99 3.53
C LEU A 107 12.49 13.37 4.47
N SER A 108 12.72 14.67 4.75
CA SER A 108 13.86 15.14 5.55
C SER A 108 13.86 14.67 7.01
N ASN A 109 12.68 14.43 7.59
CA ASN A 109 12.50 13.99 8.97
C ASN A 109 12.38 12.45 9.13
N THR A 110 12.76 11.69 8.11
CA THR A 110 12.63 10.21 8.05
C THR A 110 13.99 9.52 7.91
N SER A 111 14.06 8.20 8.09
CA SER A 111 15.29 7.44 7.82
C SER A 111 15.65 7.34 6.33
N LYS A 112 14.66 7.52 5.44
CA LYS A 112 14.73 7.24 3.99
C LYS A 112 14.93 5.77 3.62
N ALA A 113 14.63 4.86 4.55
CA ALA A 113 14.52 3.43 4.34
C ALA A 113 13.14 2.96 4.82
N PHE A 114 12.29 2.46 3.93
CA PHE A 114 10.89 2.17 4.26
C PHE A 114 10.46 0.73 3.95
N SER A 115 9.72 0.14 4.89
CA SER A 115 9.00 -1.13 4.69
C SER A 115 7.67 -0.93 3.94
N ALA A 116 7.06 0.26 4.00
CA ALA A 116 5.86 0.56 3.23
C ALA A 116 5.68 2.05 2.93
N PHE A 117 4.84 2.34 1.95
CA PHE A 117 4.45 3.67 1.50
C PHE A 117 2.96 3.69 1.13
N CYS A 118 2.23 4.73 1.50
CA CYS A 118 0.80 4.90 1.22
C CYS A 118 0.54 6.29 0.62
N ILE A 119 -0.44 6.40 -0.28
CA ILE A 119 -0.97 7.66 -0.82
C ILE A 119 -2.45 7.52 -1.22
N ASP A 120 -3.26 8.54 -0.93
CA ASP A 120 -4.62 8.67 -1.46
C ASP A 120 -4.62 9.54 -2.73
N PHE A 121 -5.28 9.06 -3.78
CA PHE A 121 -5.37 9.68 -5.10
C PHE A 121 -6.82 9.85 -5.56
N LYS A 122 -7.10 10.97 -6.24
CA LYS A 122 -8.36 11.21 -6.97
C LYS A 122 -8.11 12.06 -8.21
N THR A 123 -8.97 11.91 -9.22
CA THR A 123 -9.00 12.77 -10.42
C THR A 123 -10.45 13.07 -10.84
N SER A 124 -10.74 14.31 -11.23
CA SER A 124 -12.02 14.72 -11.84
C SER A 124 -11.95 14.72 -13.37
N ASP A 125 -10.77 15.02 -13.90
CA ASP A 125 -10.46 15.20 -15.31
C ASP A 125 -9.43 14.16 -15.74
N ASP A 126 -9.95 13.10 -16.36
CA ASP A 126 -9.33 11.80 -16.50
C ASP A 126 -8.93 11.50 -17.96
N ALA A 127 -8.48 12.52 -18.69
CA ALA A 127 -8.18 12.50 -20.13
C ALA A 127 -7.45 11.24 -20.62
N ASN A 128 -7.64 10.90 -21.89
CA ASN A 128 -6.96 9.76 -22.48
C ASN A 128 -5.43 9.96 -22.50
N SER A 129 -4.69 8.85 -22.44
CA SER A 129 -3.23 8.84 -22.39
C SER A 129 -2.65 9.72 -21.29
N THR A 130 -3.14 9.46 -20.08
CA THR A 130 -2.66 10.07 -18.83
C THR A 130 -2.15 8.99 -17.90
N TYR A 131 -0.96 9.21 -17.33
CA TYR A 131 -0.41 8.40 -16.25
C TYR A 131 -0.31 9.22 -14.98
N TRP A 132 -0.93 8.75 -13.91
CA TRP A 132 -0.69 9.18 -12.54
C TRP A 132 0.27 8.18 -11.90
N SER A 133 1.55 8.50 -11.94
CA SER A 133 2.59 7.75 -11.25
C SER A 133 2.53 8.12 -9.77
N LEU A 134 1.94 7.24 -8.98
CA LEU A 134 1.62 7.43 -7.56
C LEU A 134 2.74 6.97 -6.64
N CYS A 135 3.77 6.29 -7.17
CA CYS A 135 5.04 6.09 -6.49
C CYS A 135 6.14 5.81 -7.51
N ASN A 136 7.29 6.48 -7.39
CA ASN A 136 8.55 6.12 -8.05
C ASN A 136 9.60 6.03 -6.96
N TRP A 137 10.38 4.95 -6.90
CA TRP A 137 11.38 4.71 -5.85
C TRP A 137 12.55 3.88 -6.40
N ASN A 138 13.59 3.70 -5.57
CA ASN A 138 14.61 2.67 -5.80
C ASN A 138 14.52 1.63 -4.69
N MET A 139 14.79 0.37 -5.04
CA MET A 139 15.08 -0.67 -4.05
C MET A 139 16.52 -0.51 -3.58
N HIS A 140 16.71 -0.53 -2.26
CA HIS A 140 18.05 -0.52 -1.69
C HIS A 140 18.91 -1.66 -2.27
N ASN A 141 20.13 -1.34 -2.74
CA ASN A 141 21.05 -2.25 -3.43
C ASN A 141 20.59 -2.77 -4.81
N GLY A 142 19.65 -2.14 -5.52
CA GLY A 142 19.33 -2.59 -6.88
C GLY A 142 18.39 -1.74 -7.72
N SER A 143 17.23 -2.31 -8.03
CA SER A 143 16.32 -1.90 -9.09
C SER A 143 15.54 -0.60 -8.77
N GLY A 144 15.39 0.29 -9.74
CA GLY A 144 14.37 1.33 -9.69
C GLY A 144 12.98 0.76 -9.98
N ALA A 145 11.91 1.40 -9.48
CA ALA A 145 10.56 0.93 -9.71
C ALA A 145 9.52 2.06 -9.70
N TYR A 146 8.34 1.79 -10.27
CA TYR A 146 7.22 2.72 -10.33
C TYR A 146 5.86 2.03 -10.28
N ALA A 147 4.88 2.71 -9.67
CA ALA A 147 3.52 2.24 -9.44
C ALA A 147 2.46 3.32 -9.71
N GLY A 148 1.19 2.94 -9.87
CA GLY A 148 0.06 3.88 -9.99
C GLY A 148 -0.95 3.58 -11.11
N LEU A 149 -1.75 4.58 -11.48
CA LEU A 149 -2.95 4.41 -12.30
C LEU A 149 -2.82 5.12 -13.66
N GLN A 150 -3.33 4.50 -14.73
CA GLN A 150 -3.36 5.09 -16.08
C GLN A 150 -4.75 5.04 -16.72
N ASN A 151 -5.04 6.06 -17.55
CA ASN A 151 -6.04 5.96 -18.60
C ASN A 151 -5.34 5.73 -19.95
N ALA A 152 -5.29 4.47 -20.39
CA ALA A 152 -4.56 4.05 -21.58
C ALA A 152 -5.54 3.62 -22.70
N SER A 153 -5.79 4.50 -23.68
CA SER A 153 -6.74 4.25 -24.78
C SER A 153 -8.16 3.93 -24.30
N ASN A 154 -8.68 4.70 -23.34
CA ASN A 154 -9.94 4.48 -22.61
C ASN A 154 -10.00 3.17 -21.80
N LYS A 155 -8.86 2.56 -21.47
CA LYS A 155 -8.75 1.50 -20.46
C LYS A 155 -8.21 2.07 -19.16
N LYS A 156 -8.90 1.77 -18.07
CA LYS A 156 -8.54 2.12 -16.70
C LYS A 156 -7.67 1.00 -16.14
N VAL A 157 -6.36 1.23 -16.11
CA VAL A 157 -5.36 0.22 -15.73
C VAL A 157 -4.59 0.69 -14.50
N ALA A 158 -4.07 -0.27 -13.73
CA ALA A 158 -2.99 -0.03 -12.76
C ALA A 158 -1.65 -0.47 -13.37
N VAL A 159 -0.55 -0.16 -12.69
CA VAL A 159 0.82 -0.32 -13.18
C VAL A 159 1.73 -0.66 -12.01
N LEU A 160 2.42 -1.80 -12.06
CA LEU A 160 3.59 -2.07 -11.21
C LEU A 160 4.77 -2.46 -12.11
N SER A 161 5.89 -1.76 -12.01
CA SER A 161 7.04 -1.98 -12.90
C SER A 161 8.37 -1.83 -12.17
N PHE A 162 9.34 -2.67 -12.56
CA PHE A 162 10.72 -2.68 -12.05
C PHE A 162 11.69 -2.59 -13.23
N TRP A 163 12.66 -1.69 -13.15
CA TRP A 163 13.82 -1.71 -14.04
C TRP A 163 14.72 -2.90 -13.73
N LYS A 164 15.60 -3.24 -14.67
CA LYS A 164 16.63 -4.26 -14.50
C LYS A 164 17.56 -3.91 -13.33
N ASN A 165 17.84 -4.87 -12.46
CA ASN A 165 18.87 -4.75 -11.44
C ASN A 165 20.27 -4.95 -12.05
N GLU A 166 20.92 -3.85 -12.43
CA GLU A 166 22.29 -3.86 -12.98
C GLU A 166 23.38 -4.19 -11.93
N HIS A 167 23.00 -4.47 -10.68
CA HIS A 167 23.90 -4.93 -9.61
C HIS A 167 23.80 -6.43 -9.32
N ALA A 168 22.86 -7.15 -9.96
CA ALA A 168 22.75 -8.60 -9.81
C ALA A 168 24.01 -9.32 -10.35
N THR A 169 24.57 -10.23 -9.55
CA THR A 169 25.72 -11.07 -9.97
C THR A 169 25.31 -12.34 -10.71
N ASP A 170 24.03 -12.67 -10.65
CA ASP A 170 23.41 -13.80 -11.35
C ASP A 170 22.49 -13.23 -12.45
N SER A 171 22.74 -13.61 -13.71
CA SER A 171 21.98 -13.09 -14.86
C SER A 171 20.51 -13.47 -14.81
N ASP A 172 20.19 -14.59 -14.17
CA ASP A 172 18.82 -15.10 -14.09
C ASP A 172 18.01 -14.36 -12.99
N LYS A 173 18.68 -13.47 -12.23
CA LYS A 173 18.11 -12.61 -11.17
C LYS A 173 18.25 -11.11 -11.46
N GLU A 174 18.57 -10.74 -12.70
CA GLU A 174 18.63 -9.34 -13.15
C GLU A 174 17.25 -8.68 -13.29
N LEU A 175 16.17 -9.47 -13.36
CA LEU A 175 14.79 -8.99 -13.48
C LEU A 175 13.97 -9.50 -12.29
N ALA A 176 13.11 -8.63 -11.75
CA ALA A 176 12.12 -9.03 -10.76
C ALA A 176 11.15 -10.07 -11.35
N THR A 177 10.70 -11.01 -10.55
CA THR A 177 9.78 -12.08 -10.95
C THR A 177 8.39 -11.80 -10.41
N LEU A 178 7.38 -11.76 -11.28
CA LEU A 178 5.99 -11.66 -10.86
C LEU A 178 5.64 -12.91 -10.07
N VAL A 179 5.17 -12.72 -8.84
CA VAL A 179 4.70 -13.81 -7.96
C VAL A 179 3.19 -13.73 -7.77
N TYR A 180 2.60 -12.54 -7.81
CA TYR A 180 1.16 -12.38 -7.91
C TYR A 180 0.77 -11.43 -9.06
N PRO A 181 -0.23 -11.78 -9.89
CA PRO A 181 -0.88 -13.10 -9.96
C PRO A 181 0.05 -14.17 -10.56
N ASP A 182 -0.40 -15.44 -10.55
CA ASP A 182 0.28 -16.55 -11.26
C ASP A 182 0.14 -16.38 -12.79
N ASP A 183 0.97 -15.50 -13.35
CA ASP A 183 1.09 -15.17 -14.77
C ASP A 183 2.52 -14.68 -15.06
N THR A 184 2.81 -14.32 -16.32
CA THR A 184 4.11 -13.79 -16.74
C THR A 184 4.03 -12.28 -16.97
N ALA A 185 4.91 -11.52 -16.31
CA ALA A 185 5.07 -10.09 -16.56
C ALA A 185 5.55 -9.79 -17.99
N ASP A 186 5.11 -8.65 -18.53
CA ASP A 186 5.63 -8.14 -19.80
C ASP A 186 7.01 -7.52 -19.57
N THR A 187 7.90 -7.56 -20.55
CA THR A 187 9.17 -6.83 -20.51
C THR A 187 9.06 -5.46 -21.19
N PHE A 188 10.03 -4.59 -20.91
CA PHE A 188 10.24 -3.34 -21.64
C PHE A 188 11.73 -3.08 -21.88
N ASP A 189 12.05 -2.27 -22.89
CA ASP A 189 13.41 -1.99 -23.36
C ASP A 189 13.64 -0.54 -23.89
N ASN A 190 12.57 0.26 -24.08
CA ASN A 190 12.66 1.57 -24.73
C ASN A 190 13.24 2.69 -23.86
N GLU A 191 13.08 2.61 -22.53
CA GLU A 191 13.40 3.66 -21.56
C GLU A 191 14.31 3.09 -20.45
N GLY A 192 15.29 2.31 -20.88
CA GLY A 192 15.90 1.27 -20.06
C GLY A 192 15.16 -0.05 -20.20
N SER A 193 15.67 -1.11 -19.57
CA SER A 193 15.07 -2.45 -19.60
C SER A 193 14.49 -2.86 -18.25
N GLY A 194 13.49 -3.73 -18.25
CA GLY A 194 12.80 -4.17 -17.03
C GLY A 194 11.57 -5.03 -17.27
N VAL A 195 10.78 -5.22 -16.22
CA VAL A 195 9.51 -5.96 -16.17
C VAL A 195 8.36 -5.06 -15.72
N LYS A 196 7.16 -5.30 -16.24
CA LYS A 196 5.96 -4.52 -15.94
C LYS A 196 4.71 -5.38 -15.90
N TRP A 197 3.80 -5.01 -15.00
CA TRP A 197 2.45 -5.54 -14.91
C TRP A 197 1.47 -4.38 -15.10
N ILE A 198 0.88 -4.31 -16.29
CA ILE A 198 -0.10 -3.29 -16.67
C ILE A 198 -1.38 -4.00 -17.14
N ARG A 199 -2.43 -3.96 -16.31
CA ARG A 199 -3.68 -4.69 -16.51
C ARG A 199 -4.88 -3.83 -16.10
N ASP A 200 -6.05 -4.17 -16.64
CA ASP A 200 -7.30 -3.48 -16.34
C ASP A 200 -7.62 -3.57 -14.83
N TYR A 201 -7.70 -2.42 -14.15
CA TYR A 201 -8.10 -2.29 -12.74
C TYR A 201 -9.47 -1.59 -12.59
N SER A 202 -10.00 -1.01 -13.68
CA SER A 202 -11.36 -0.46 -13.76
C SER A 202 -11.68 0.70 -12.81
N TRP A 203 -10.68 1.41 -12.30
CA TRP A 203 -10.85 2.60 -11.45
C TRP A 203 -11.74 3.66 -12.10
N GLU A 204 -12.55 4.34 -11.27
CA GLU A 204 -13.48 5.38 -11.69
C GLU A 204 -12.93 6.78 -11.38
N LYS A 205 -13.35 7.78 -12.17
CA LYS A 205 -13.05 9.17 -11.84
C LYS A 205 -14.00 9.67 -10.75
N ASP A 206 -13.64 10.76 -10.11
CA ASP A 206 -14.34 11.33 -8.96
C ASP A 206 -14.42 10.39 -7.73
N HIS A 207 -13.75 9.24 -7.74
CA HIS A 207 -13.52 8.34 -6.60
C HIS A 207 -12.14 8.60 -5.95
N TRP A 208 -11.99 8.24 -4.69
CA TRP A 208 -10.69 8.22 -4.01
C TRP A 208 -10.14 6.80 -3.94
N TYR A 209 -8.91 6.61 -4.40
CA TYR A 209 -8.18 5.36 -4.26
C TYR A 209 -7.05 5.52 -3.26
N ARG A 210 -6.82 4.53 -2.39
CA ARG A 210 -5.61 4.43 -1.57
C ARG A 210 -4.67 3.43 -2.21
N MET A 211 -3.51 3.87 -2.68
CA MET A 211 -2.45 2.98 -3.14
C MET A 211 -1.43 2.76 -2.01
N VAL A 212 -1.03 1.51 -1.79
CA VAL A 212 0.04 1.15 -0.85
C VAL A 212 1.07 0.26 -1.53
N ILE A 213 2.34 0.61 -1.36
CA ILE A 213 3.48 -0.22 -1.73
C ILE A 213 4.08 -0.78 -0.44
N ARG A 214 4.30 -2.10 -0.38
CA ARG A 214 4.92 -2.78 0.77
C ARG A 214 6.15 -3.55 0.30
N ALA A 215 7.24 -3.53 1.07
CA ALA A 215 8.46 -4.29 0.86
C ALA A 215 8.81 -5.10 2.12
N PHE A 216 9.04 -6.41 1.96
CA PHE A 216 9.32 -7.34 3.05
C PHE A 216 10.02 -8.60 2.54
N ASP A 217 10.67 -9.33 3.44
CA ASP A 217 11.41 -10.57 3.14
C ASP A 217 10.60 -11.79 3.63
N PRO A 218 9.84 -12.50 2.77
CA PRO A 218 9.07 -13.67 3.18
C PRO A 218 9.95 -14.93 3.32
N GLU A 219 9.53 -15.88 4.16
CA GLU A 219 10.27 -17.13 4.38
C GLU A 219 10.46 -18.01 3.12
N TRP A 220 9.61 -17.82 2.10
CA TRP A 220 9.65 -18.59 0.86
C TRP A 220 10.60 -18.03 -0.21
N SER A 221 11.14 -16.82 -0.02
CA SER A 221 12.17 -16.24 -0.92
C SER A 221 13.48 -15.93 -0.18
N ASP A 222 14.57 -15.92 -0.95
CA ASP A 222 15.87 -15.37 -0.53
C ASP A 222 15.97 -13.84 -0.76
N GLY A 223 14.95 -13.21 -1.35
CA GLY A 223 14.90 -11.79 -1.70
C GLY A 223 13.64 -11.07 -1.20
N THR A 224 13.70 -9.75 -1.23
CA THR A 224 12.60 -8.86 -0.84
C THR A 224 11.49 -8.90 -1.89
N VAL A 225 10.28 -9.19 -1.44
CA VAL A 225 9.05 -9.09 -2.22
C VAL A 225 8.47 -7.69 -2.07
N VAL A 226 7.97 -7.15 -3.17
CA VAL A 226 7.28 -5.87 -3.22
C VAL A 226 5.88 -6.02 -3.79
N GLU A 227 4.93 -5.41 -3.11
CA GLU A 227 3.49 -5.51 -3.35
C GLU A 227 2.91 -4.16 -3.76
N GLU A 228 1.92 -4.15 -4.66
CA GLU A 228 1.01 -3.02 -4.87
C GLU A 228 -0.41 -3.42 -4.45
N TRP A 229 -0.92 -2.72 -3.44
CA TRP A 229 -2.29 -2.79 -2.96
C TRP A 229 -3.04 -1.52 -3.34
N ILE A 230 -4.30 -1.65 -3.72
CA ILE A 230 -5.16 -0.52 -4.07
C ILE A 230 -6.53 -0.71 -3.40
N GLN A 231 -6.95 0.26 -2.59
CA GLN A 231 -8.29 0.36 -2.03
C GLN A 231 -9.15 1.28 -2.88
N ASP A 232 -10.38 0.88 -3.22
CA ASP A 232 -11.44 1.83 -3.56
C ASP A 232 -12.04 2.34 -2.24
N LYS A 233 -11.92 3.64 -1.94
CA LYS A 233 -12.36 4.18 -0.63
C LYS A 233 -13.87 4.38 -0.56
N GLU A 234 -14.57 4.40 -1.69
CA GLU A 234 -16.03 4.48 -1.75
C GLU A 234 -16.70 3.13 -1.42
N SER A 235 -16.10 2.00 -1.83
CA SER A 235 -16.55 0.66 -1.44
C SER A 235 -15.88 0.12 -0.17
N GLY A 236 -14.66 0.58 0.12
CA GLY A 236 -13.77 0.04 1.16
C GLY A 236 -12.98 -1.20 0.73
N GLU A 237 -13.21 -1.72 -0.49
CA GLU A 237 -12.61 -2.94 -1.02
C GLU A 237 -11.11 -2.77 -1.28
N TRP A 238 -10.31 -3.66 -0.70
CA TRP A 238 -8.89 -3.77 -1.00
C TRP A 238 -8.62 -4.81 -2.08
N THR A 239 -7.82 -4.43 -3.06
CA THR A 239 -7.31 -5.33 -4.10
C THR A 239 -5.79 -5.37 -4.01
N LEU A 240 -5.24 -6.57 -3.82
CA LEU A 240 -3.87 -6.85 -4.20
C LEU A 240 -3.81 -6.84 -5.74
N TYR A 241 -3.06 -5.91 -6.31
CA TYR A 241 -2.97 -5.77 -7.76
C TYR A 241 -1.82 -6.60 -8.36
N ALA A 242 -0.63 -6.50 -7.77
CA ALA A 242 0.53 -7.31 -8.16
C ALA A 242 1.55 -7.44 -7.02
N ALA A 243 2.36 -8.50 -7.08
CA ALA A 243 3.58 -8.60 -6.28
C ALA A 243 4.74 -9.18 -7.10
N TYR A 244 5.93 -8.70 -6.81
CA TYR A 244 7.19 -9.12 -7.43
C TYR A 244 8.20 -9.54 -6.37
N ASP A 245 8.84 -10.69 -6.56
CA ASP A 245 10.14 -10.98 -5.94
C ASP A 245 11.23 -10.19 -6.69
N THR A 246 11.91 -9.29 -5.98
CA THR A 246 12.95 -8.43 -6.58
C THR A 246 14.29 -9.15 -6.77
N HIS A 247 14.47 -10.33 -6.15
CA HIS A 247 15.74 -11.05 -5.97
C HIS A 247 16.84 -10.25 -5.22
N ILE A 248 16.50 -9.10 -4.65
CA ILE A 248 17.43 -8.29 -3.84
C ILE A 248 17.21 -8.66 -2.38
N LYS A 249 18.24 -9.16 -1.70
CA LYS A 249 18.15 -9.57 -0.31
C LYS A 249 18.27 -8.38 0.66
N ASP A 250 17.54 -8.44 1.78
CA ASP A 250 17.57 -7.46 2.88
C ASP A 250 17.34 -6.02 2.36
N SER A 251 16.39 -5.85 1.43
CA SER A 251 16.09 -4.61 0.72
C SER A 251 14.86 -3.89 1.27
N TYR A 252 14.65 -2.66 0.81
CA TYR A 252 13.57 -1.77 1.24
C TYR A 252 13.31 -0.69 0.19
N LEU A 253 12.20 0.03 0.34
CA LEU A 253 11.88 1.20 -0.48
C LEU A 253 12.83 2.34 -0.05
N GLU A 254 13.79 2.69 -0.89
CA GLU A 254 14.72 3.79 -0.64
C GLU A 254 14.05 5.14 -0.94
N GLY A 255 14.35 6.13 -0.11
CA GLY A 255 13.79 7.47 -0.23
C GLY A 255 14.24 8.26 -1.47
N ASN A 256 13.88 9.55 -1.50
CA ASN A 256 13.79 10.35 -2.73
C ASN A 256 12.66 9.86 -3.66
N MET A 257 11.57 9.40 -3.05
CA MET A 257 10.35 9.00 -3.74
C MET A 257 9.79 10.20 -4.53
N SER A 258 9.17 9.94 -5.68
CA SER A 258 8.56 11.01 -6.49
C SER A 258 7.29 10.55 -7.17
N PHE A 259 6.43 11.50 -7.51
CA PHE A 259 5.13 11.27 -8.14
C PHE A 259 4.95 12.22 -9.32
N PHE A 260 4.19 11.81 -10.33
CA PHE A 260 3.86 12.71 -11.43
C PHE A 260 2.56 12.36 -12.14
N MET A 261 1.90 13.39 -12.67
CA MET A 261 0.87 13.29 -13.68
C MET A 261 1.50 13.63 -15.04
N GLU A 262 1.45 12.68 -15.97
CA GLU A 262 2.00 12.82 -17.32
C GLU A 262 0.94 12.62 -18.42
N ASN A 263 1.03 13.43 -19.47
CA ASN A 263 0.48 13.08 -20.77
C ASN A 263 1.54 12.38 -21.63
N PHE A 264 1.31 11.10 -21.96
CA PHE A 264 2.24 10.26 -22.74
C PHE A 264 1.88 10.15 -24.24
N ASN A 265 0.90 10.91 -24.72
CA ASN A 265 0.47 10.91 -26.12
C ASN A 265 0.05 12.32 -26.57
N SER A 266 0.79 12.88 -27.52
CA SER A 266 0.54 14.20 -28.12
C SER A 266 -0.85 14.34 -28.77
N ASN A 267 -1.47 13.25 -29.20
CA ASN A 267 -2.80 13.27 -29.84
C ASN A 267 -3.90 13.72 -28.87
N ASP A 268 -3.77 13.39 -27.58
CA ASP A 268 -4.76 13.67 -26.54
C ASP A 268 -4.36 14.91 -25.69
N CYS A 269 -3.31 15.64 -26.08
CA CYS A 269 -2.69 16.66 -25.23
C CYS A 269 -3.66 17.77 -24.80
N ASN A 270 -4.57 18.21 -25.66
CA ASN A 270 -5.46 19.35 -25.38
C ASN A 270 -6.52 19.05 -24.31
N GLU A 271 -6.81 17.78 -24.04
CA GLU A 271 -7.75 17.39 -22.97
C GLU A 271 -7.23 17.80 -21.59
N LEU A 272 -8.15 18.18 -20.69
CA LEU A 272 -7.81 18.54 -19.31
C LEU A 272 -7.45 17.30 -18.49
N ARG A 273 -6.37 17.39 -17.73
CA ARG A 273 -5.91 16.39 -16.77
C ARG A 273 -5.89 17.01 -15.39
N SER A 274 -6.34 16.26 -14.40
CA SER A 274 -6.29 16.64 -12.98
C SER A 274 -5.65 15.56 -12.12
N MET A 275 -5.08 15.96 -10.99
CA MET A 275 -4.75 15.06 -9.88
C MET A 275 -5.05 15.75 -8.54
N LYS A 276 -5.47 14.96 -7.56
CA LYS A 276 -5.57 15.31 -6.14
C LYS A 276 -4.87 14.23 -5.33
N LEU A 277 -4.02 14.63 -4.40
CA LEU A 277 -3.17 13.73 -3.60
C LEU A 277 -3.23 14.10 -2.12
N ASN A 278 -3.41 13.11 -1.25
CA ASN A 278 -3.49 13.25 0.21
C ASN A 278 -2.95 12.01 0.92
N ASN A 279 -2.91 12.01 2.25
CA ASN A 279 -2.69 10.84 3.10
C ASN A 279 -1.42 10.08 2.71
N ILE A 280 -0.34 10.85 2.52
CA ILE A 280 0.99 10.33 2.22
C ILE A 280 1.61 9.84 3.53
N TYR A 281 1.91 8.54 3.60
CA TYR A 281 2.57 7.93 4.75
C TYR A 281 3.74 7.05 4.32
N VAL A 282 4.75 6.96 5.18
CA VAL A 282 5.85 6.00 5.07
C VAL A 282 5.99 5.20 6.36
N MET A 283 6.27 3.91 6.25
CA MET A 283 6.56 3.03 7.39
C MET A 283 8.07 2.80 7.44
N GLU A 284 8.72 3.21 8.53
CA GLU A 284 10.19 3.10 8.66
C GLU A 284 10.63 1.63 8.64
N TYR A 285 11.72 1.33 7.91
CA TYR A 285 12.17 -0.05 7.67
C TYR A 285 12.47 -0.81 8.97
N GLY A 286 11.89 -2.01 9.08
CA GLY A 286 11.99 -2.83 10.29
C GLY A 286 11.15 -2.33 11.47
N THR A 287 10.11 -1.53 11.21
CA THR A 287 9.15 -1.05 12.21
C THR A 287 7.73 -1.11 11.66
N ASP A 288 6.74 -1.16 12.55
CA ASP A 288 5.32 -1.06 12.21
C ASP A 288 4.79 0.38 12.42
N THR A 289 5.68 1.39 12.36
CA THR A 289 5.34 2.78 12.67
C THR A 289 5.21 3.63 11.41
N TRP A 290 3.97 4.03 11.10
CA TRP A 290 3.68 5.00 10.04
C TRP A 290 4.03 6.43 10.46
N THR A 291 4.71 7.16 9.56
CA THR A 291 4.99 8.60 9.65
C THR A 291 4.23 9.32 8.54
N ALA A 292 3.45 10.34 8.91
CA ALA A 292 2.76 11.22 7.96
C ALA A 292 3.75 12.15 7.25
N ILE A 293 3.60 12.31 5.94
CA ILE A 293 4.40 13.25 5.13
C ILE A 293 3.48 14.34 4.59
N ASP A 294 3.30 15.37 5.40
CA ASP A 294 2.33 16.46 5.16
C ASP A 294 2.81 17.56 4.21
N THR A 295 4.10 17.59 3.92
CA THR A 295 4.77 18.65 3.18
C THR A 295 5.37 18.10 1.90
N ALA A 296 5.13 18.77 0.77
CA ALA A 296 5.65 18.36 -0.52
C ALA A 296 5.95 19.53 -1.45
N THR A 297 6.87 19.30 -2.37
CA THR A 297 7.27 20.23 -3.42
C THR A 297 6.64 19.83 -4.75
N LEU A 298 5.72 20.66 -5.25
CA LEU A 298 5.16 20.51 -6.59
C LEU A 298 5.97 21.30 -7.61
N SER A 299 6.05 20.81 -8.85
CA SER A 299 6.73 21.49 -9.96
C SER A 299 6.23 21.01 -11.32
N ILE A 300 6.54 21.78 -12.37
CA ILE A 300 6.31 21.38 -13.77
C ILE A 300 7.62 21.18 -14.52
N ASP A 301 7.58 20.43 -15.63
CA ASP A 301 8.73 20.33 -16.53
C ASP A 301 9.05 21.68 -17.19
N THR A 302 10.34 21.97 -17.35
CA THR A 302 10.82 23.19 -18.04
C THR A 302 11.98 22.93 -19.00
N GLU A 303 12.52 21.71 -19.00
CA GLU A 303 13.77 21.36 -19.68
C GLU A 303 13.54 20.83 -21.11
N TRP A 304 12.31 20.44 -21.44
CA TRP A 304 11.96 19.74 -22.68
C TRP A 304 11.03 20.58 -23.57
N ASP A 305 11.47 20.91 -24.78
CA ASP A 305 10.64 21.63 -25.77
C ASP A 305 9.65 20.71 -26.52
N ASN A 306 9.25 19.59 -25.89
CA ASN A 306 8.22 18.67 -26.37
C ASN A 306 6.89 18.81 -25.60
N LYS A 307 6.77 19.76 -24.67
CA LYS A 307 5.54 20.07 -23.92
C LYS A 307 4.94 21.43 -24.31
N LYS A 308 3.64 21.62 -24.08
CA LYS A 308 2.85 22.81 -24.45
C LYS A 308 1.65 23.03 -23.52
N GLY A 309 1.03 24.20 -23.66
CA GLY A 309 -0.26 24.55 -23.05
C GLY A 309 -0.17 25.07 -21.61
N GLY A 310 -1.27 24.93 -20.89
CA GLY A 310 -1.46 25.43 -19.54
C GLY A 310 -1.12 24.43 -18.43
N TYR A 311 -0.71 24.95 -17.29
CA TYR A 311 -0.62 24.23 -16.02
C TYR A 311 -1.09 25.12 -14.87
N ASN A 312 -1.59 24.50 -13.80
CA ASN A 312 -1.76 25.11 -12.48
C ASN A 312 -1.55 24.02 -11.42
N PHE A 313 -1.04 24.37 -10.25
CA PHE A 313 -0.92 23.43 -9.12
C PHE A 313 -0.85 24.18 -7.79
N GLY A 314 -1.11 23.46 -6.70
CA GLY A 314 -1.00 23.99 -5.36
C GLY A 314 -1.47 23.00 -4.31
N ALA A 315 -1.93 23.52 -3.19
CA ALA A 315 -2.57 22.76 -2.13
C ALA A 315 -3.77 23.51 -1.55
N THR A 316 -4.76 22.74 -1.10
CA THR A 316 -5.77 23.19 -0.15
C THR A 316 -5.33 22.83 1.27
N ASP A 317 -6.16 23.11 2.28
CA ASP A 317 -5.98 22.59 3.64
C ASP A 317 -5.99 21.04 3.71
N GLU A 318 -6.55 20.35 2.70
CA GLU A 318 -6.86 18.91 2.74
C GLU A 318 -6.08 18.07 1.71
N TYR A 319 -5.58 18.65 0.61
CA TYR A 319 -4.91 17.89 -0.45
C TYR A 319 -4.06 18.77 -1.37
N PHE A 320 -3.00 18.18 -1.92
CA PHE A 320 -2.27 18.71 -3.05
C PHE A 320 -3.10 18.53 -4.33
N TRP A 321 -3.02 19.48 -5.26
CA TRP A 321 -3.75 19.41 -6.53
C TRP A 321 -2.91 19.91 -7.71
N GLY A 322 -3.22 19.42 -8.90
CA GLY A 322 -2.59 19.85 -10.14
C GLY A 322 -3.52 19.68 -11.34
N TYR A 323 -3.47 20.65 -12.27
CA TYR A 323 -4.22 20.68 -13.52
C TYR A 323 -3.29 20.98 -14.69
N THR A 324 -3.40 20.23 -15.79
CA THR A 324 -2.67 20.51 -17.03
C THR A 324 -3.51 20.24 -18.28
N CYS A 325 -3.31 21.04 -19.31
CA CYS A 325 -3.88 20.82 -20.64
C CYS A 325 -2.92 21.35 -21.71
N GLY A 326 -2.95 20.75 -22.89
CA GLY A 326 -2.19 21.20 -24.05
C GLY A 326 -2.85 22.35 -24.81
N SER A 327 -4.12 22.68 -24.57
CA SER A 327 -4.84 23.71 -25.33
C SER A 327 -4.20 25.10 -25.13
N GLY A 328 -4.25 25.94 -26.16
CA GLY A 328 -3.71 27.30 -26.14
C GLY A 328 -2.18 27.43 -26.15
N ASP A 329 -1.70 28.58 -25.66
CA ASP A 329 -0.27 28.93 -25.61
C ASP A 329 0.46 28.23 -24.46
N ASP A 330 1.77 28.02 -24.63
CA ASP A 330 2.67 27.51 -23.59
C ASP A 330 2.79 28.51 -22.42
N PHE A 331 2.32 28.14 -21.23
CA PHE A 331 2.34 28.99 -20.03
C PHE A 331 3.74 29.13 -19.41
N VAL A 332 4.65 28.17 -19.62
CA VAL A 332 6.06 28.29 -19.17
C VAL A 332 6.75 29.44 -19.89
N LYS A 333 6.35 29.70 -21.14
CA LYS A 333 6.84 30.79 -22.01
C LYS A 333 6.02 32.09 -21.88
N THR A 334 4.70 32.02 -21.69
CA THR A 334 3.81 33.19 -21.74
C THR A 334 3.36 33.75 -20.38
N GLN A 335 3.31 32.93 -19.32
CA GLN A 335 2.78 33.32 -18.01
C GLN A 335 3.88 33.34 -16.94
N ALA A 336 4.77 34.34 -17.04
CA ALA A 336 5.96 34.45 -16.17
C ALA A 336 5.65 34.65 -14.66
N SER A 337 4.39 34.92 -14.29
CA SER A 337 3.93 35.04 -12.91
C SER A 337 3.49 33.73 -12.27
N LEU A 338 3.32 32.65 -13.05
CA LEU A 338 2.92 31.35 -12.50
C LEU A 338 4.11 30.63 -11.86
N PRO A 339 3.93 29.98 -10.69
CA PRO A 339 5.00 29.24 -10.04
C PRO A 339 5.35 28.00 -10.86
N LYS A 340 6.63 27.84 -11.22
CA LYS A 340 7.13 26.62 -11.87
C LYS A 340 7.50 25.52 -10.87
N LYS A 341 7.61 25.91 -9.60
CA LYS A 341 7.89 25.09 -8.43
C LYS A 341 7.33 25.79 -7.19
N GLY A 342 6.79 25.04 -6.23
CA GLY A 342 6.31 25.55 -4.95
C GLY A 342 6.29 24.44 -3.90
N THR A 343 6.45 24.80 -2.62
CA THR A 343 6.39 23.88 -1.48
C THR A 343 5.15 24.18 -0.66
N TYR A 344 4.39 23.16 -0.32
CA TYR A 344 3.10 23.28 0.33
C TYR A 344 2.96 22.23 1.43
N THR A 345 2.11 22.50 2.41
CA THR A 345 1.77 21.60 3.51
C THR A 345 0.25 21.43 3.58
N ILE A 346 -0.22 20.20 3.82
CA ILE A 346 -1.63 19.84 3.93
C ILE A 346 -1.93 19.20 5.28
N LYS A 347 -3.21 18.97 5.60
CA LYS A 347 -3.62 18.12 6.72
C LYS A 347 -4.00 16.75 6.20
N MET A 348 -3.46 15.70 6.83
CA MET A 348 -3.96 14.33 6.64
C MET A 348 -5.45 14.30 7.03
N SER A 349 -6.30 13.82 6.13
CA SER A 349 -7.75 13.75 6.35
C SER A 349 -8.19 12.42 6.97
N ASP A 350 -7.30 11.43 6.99
CA ASP A 350 -7.53 10.05 7.36
C ASP A 350 -6.29 9.51 8.09
N SER A 351 -6.36 8.35 8.71
CA SER A 351 -5.17 7.68 9.25
C SER A 351 -4.40 6.93 8.15
N ALA A 352 -3.15 6.59 8.46
CA ALA A 352 -2.44 5.52 7.75
C ALA A 352 -3.27 4.22 7.75
N PRO A 353 -3.10 3.34 6.75
CA PRO A 353 -3.81 2.07 6.71
C PRO A 353 -3.31 1.15 7.82
N ASP A 354 -4.24 0.51 8.52
CA ASP A 354 -3.98 -0.55 9.47
C ASP A 354 -3.68 -1.83 8.68
N PHE A 355 -2.41 -2.27 8.62
CA PHE A 355 -1.96 -3.31 7.69
C PHE A 355 -2.05 -4.75 8.24
N ASP A 356 -2.71 -4.93 9.38
CA ASP A 356 -2.92 -6.25 10.01
C ASP A 356 -3.72 -7.23 9.11
N PHE A 357 -4.43 -6.75 8.07
CA PHE A 357 -5.15 -7.59 7.11
C PHE A 357 -4.28 -8.14 5.94
N VAL A 358 -2.97 -7.87 5.91
CA VAL A 358 -2.14 -7.99 4.68
C VAL A 358 -1.03 -9.06 4.75
N HIS A 359 -1.06 -9.95 5.75
CA HIS A 359 -0.14 -11.11 5.74
C HIS A 359 -0.66 -12.30 4.90
N ASP A 360 -1.96 -12.33 4.57
CA ASP A 360 -2.58 -13.36 3.75
C ASP A 360 -2.46 -13.06 2.24
N TYR A 361 -1.22 -13.11 1.73
CA TYR A 361 -1.03 -13.43 0.33
C TYR A 361 -1.34 -14.89 0.11
N GLY A 362 -2.18 -15.17 -0.89
CA GLY A 362 -2.59 -16.53 -1.31
C GLY A 362 -1.49 -17.46 -1.85
N PHE A 363 -0.23 -17.26 -1.45
CA PHE A 363 0.78 -18.31 -1.43
C PHE A 363 0.60 -19.19 -0.18
N GLU A 364 -0.50 -19.94 -0.16
CA GLU A 364 -0.78 -20.96 0.84
C GLU A 364 -0.47 -20.59 2.31
N THR A 365 -1.01 -19.45 2.79
CA THR A 365 -1.81 -19.56 4.02
C THR A 365 -3.05 -20.39 3.71
N THR A 366 -2.78 -21.68 3.54
CA THR A 366 -3.76 -22.74 3.71
C THR A 366 -4.47 -22.41 5.01
N VAL A 367 -5.81 -22.33 4.99
CA VAL A 367 -6.64 -22.42 6.21
C VAL A 367 -5.99 -23.47 7.09
N ASN A 368 -5.35 -23.03 8.18
CA ASN A 368 -4.26 -23.80 8.76
C ASN A 368 -4.79 -25.20 9.07
N SER A 369 -4.28 -26.24 8.39
CA SER A 369 -4.88 -27.57 8.51
C SER A 369 -4.75 -28.06 9.96
N GLU A 370 -3.69 -27.59 10.62
CA GLU A 370 -3.50 -27.60 12.04
C GLU A 370 -4.18 -26.38 12.69
N PRO A 371 -5.01 -26.56 13.73
CA PRO A 371 -5.67 -25.45 14.41
C PRO A 371 -4.69 -24.60 15.24
N LEU A 372 -5.02 -23.32 15.39
CA LEU A 372 -4.31 -22.35 16.22
C LEU A 372 -4.33 -22.74 17.71
N TYR A 373 -5.48 -23.24 18.16
CA TYR A 373 -5.65 -23.82 19.48
C TYR A 373 -6.35 -25.17 19.39
N ARG A 374 -5.82 -26.14 20.14
CA ARG A 374 -6.49 -27.41 20.47
C ARG A 374 -6.91 -27.33 21.92
N ILE A 375 -8.20 -27.51 22.18
CA ILE A 375 -8.76 -27.47 23.53
C ILE A 375 -9.47 -28.80 23.77
N HIS A 376 -8.96 -29.61 24.69
CA HIS A 376 -9.64 -30.83 25.14
C HIS A 376 -10.30 -30.59 26.49
N VAL A 377 -11.62 -30.62 26.51
CA VAL A 377 -12.44 -30.51 27.72
C VAL A 377 -12.69 -31.93 28.21
N ASN A 378 -11.96 -32.35 29.23
CA ASN A 378 -12.10 -33.65 29.87
C ASN A 378 -13.00 -33.53 31.12
N TRP A 379 -13.80 -34.54 31.40
CA TRP A 379 -14.51 -34.66 32.67
C TRP A 379 -14.40 -36.07 33.26
N THR A 380 -14.30 -36.12 34.58
CA THR A 380 -14.45 -37.35 35.35
C THR A 380 -15.63 -37.20 36.29
N TYR A 381 -16.64 -38.04 36.11
CA TYR A 381 -17.69 -38.22 37.10
C TYR A 381 -17.10 -38.92 38.33
N PHE A 382 -17.40 -38.43 39.54
CA PHE A 382 -17.12 -39.21 40.74
C PHE A 382 -18.06 -40.41 40.83
N ASP A 383 -17.62 -41.51 40.23
CA ASP A 383 -18.36 -42.77 40.12
C ASP A 383 -18.53 -43.43 41.51
N ASN A 384 -19.58 -43.03 42.21
CA ASN A 384 -19.97 -43.50 43.55
C ASN A 384 -21.49 -43.78 43.68
N TYR A 385 -22.26 -43.65 42.59
CA TYR A 385 -23.69 -43.95 42.56
C TYR A 385 -23.97 -45.05 41.56
N GLU A 386 -24.43 -46.20 42.06
CA GLU A 386 -24.73 -47.39 41.25
C GLU A 386 -25.66 -47.06 40.06
N GLU A 387 -25.18 -47.40 38.87
CA GLU A 387 -25.74 -47.16 37.53
C GLU A 387 -27.24 -47.55 37.41
N ASP A 388 -27.68 -48.52 38.21
CA ASP A 388 -29.05 -49.06 38.23
C ASP A 388 -30.13 -48.06 38.66
N THR A 389 -29.78 -47.00 39.41
CA THR A 389 -30.80 -46.09 39.99
C THR A 389 -31.47 -45.15 38.97
N TRP A 390 -30.77 -44.77 37.90
CA TRP A 390 -31.25 -43.77 36.94
C TRP A 390 -32.18 -44.36 35.88
N ARG A 391 -31.94 -45.61 35.45
CA ARG A 391 -32.80 -46.32 34.48
C ARG A 391 -34.23 -46.54 34.99
N GLU A 392 -34.45 -46.66 36.30
CA GLU A 392 -35.81 -46.76 36.86
C GLU A 392 -36.56 -45.42 36.90
N MET A 393 -35.86 -44.28 36.85
CA MET A 393 -36.49 -42.95 36.92
C MET A 393 -36.89 -42.37 35.56
N GLY A 394 -36.45 -42.96 34.45
CA GLY A 394 -36.77 -42.48 33.09
C GLY A 394 -36.21 -41.09 32.79
N VAL A 395 -35.14 -40.69 33.47
CA VAL A 395 -34.37 -39.48 33.16
C VAL A 395 -33.42 -39.84 32.02
N GLU A 396 -33.44 -39.07 30.94
CA GLU A 396 -32.51 -39.28 29.82
C GLU A 396 -31.07 -38.98 30.26
N PRO A 397 -30.05 -39.65 29.67
CA PRO A 397 -28.66 -39.43 30.04
C PRO A 397 -28.27 -37.96 29.88
N TYR A 398 -27.39 -37.50 30.77
CA TYR A 398 -27.05 -36.11 31.00
C TYR A 398 -26.73 -35.33 29.71
N GLU A 399 -27.53 -34.30 29.41
CA GLU A 399 -27.12 -33.23 28.51
C GLU A 399 -26.03 -32.42 29.22
N ASN A 400 -24.79 -32.66 28.80
CA ASN A 400 -23.70 -31.72 28.93
C ASN A 400 -23.48 -31.14 27.53
N ASP A 401 -23.21 -29.85 27.45
CA ASP A 401 -22.95 -29.17 26.19
C ASP A 401 -21.70 -28.30 26.33
N VAL A 402 -20.92 -28.23 25.26
CA VAL A 402 -19.91 -27.20 25.06
C VAL A 402 -20.51 -26.10 24.20
N TYR A 403 -20.42 -24.87 24.69
CA TYR A 403 -20.84 -23.68 23.98
C TYR A 403 -19.61 -22.90 23.54
N VAL A 404 -19.56 -22.60 22.24
CA VAL A 404 -18.56 -21.75 21.59
C VAL A 404 -19.32 -20.55 21.06
N ASP A 405 -19.34 -19.47 21.84
CA ASP A 405 -19.92 -18.20 21.42
C ASP A 405 -18.87 -17.46 20.57
N VAL A 406 -19.15 -17.33 19.27
CA VAL A 406 -18.31 -16.61 18.32
C VAL A 406 -18.86 -15.20 18.11
N SER A 407 -18.00 -14.19 18.26
CA SER A 407 -18.29 -12.81 17.87
C SER A 407 -17.22 -12.26 16.95
N ASP A 408 -17.66 -11.39 16.04
CA ASP A 408 -16.82 -10.65 15.13
C ASP A 408 -16.07 -9.54 15.89
N GLY A 409 -14.75 -9.69 16.02
CA GLY A 409 -13.88 -8.64 16.57
C GLY A 409 -13.72 -7.45 15.63
N SER A 410 -14.04 -7.66 14.35
CA SER A 410 -13.91 -6.75 13.21
C SER A 410 -15.04 -7.00 12.20
N SER A 411 -15.46 -5.99 11.45
CA SER A 411 -16.67 -6.05 10.61
C SER A 411 -16.50 -6.74 9.25
N THR A 412 -15.54 -7.65 9.09
CA THR A 412 -15.15 -8.29 7.81
C THR A 412 -15.69 -9.72 7.64
N ILE A 413 -16.23 -10.32 8.71
CA ILE A 413 -16.73 -11.70 8.72
C ILE A 413 -18.25 -11.69 8.92
N ASP A 414 -19.00 -12.21 7.95
CA ASP A 414 -20.45 -12.38 8.07
C ASP A 414 -20.77 -13.64 8.91
N ILE A 415 -20.67 -13.53 10.23
CA ILE A 415 -21.07 -14.61 11.16
C ILE A 415 -22.57 -14.97 11.05
N THR A 416 -23.40 -14.18 10.36
CA THR A 416 -24.80 -14.54 10.08
C THR A 416 -24.96 -15.56 8.95
N SER A 417 -23.89 -15.77 8.15
CA SER A 417 -23.81 -16.79 7.10
C SER A 417 -23.40 -18.19 7.59
N LEU A 418 -23.27 -18.40 8.91
CA LEU A 418 -22.73 -19.60 9.54
C LEU A 418 -23.29 -20.92 8.96
N ARG A 419 -22.41 -21.74 8.40
CA ARG A 419 -22.73 -23.09 7.88
C ARG A 419 -22.04 -24.16 8.71
N CYS A 420 -22.68 -25.31 8.90
CA CYS A 420 -22.12 -26.46 9.60
C CYS A 420 -22.05 -27.70 8.70
N GLU A 421 -20.95 -28.44 8.77
CA GLU A 421 -20.81 -29.81 8.25
C GLU A 421 -20.56 -30.79 9.39
N THR A 422 -21.44 -31.80 9.50
CA THR A 422 -21.28 -32.91 10.45
C THR A 422 -20.63 -34.10 9.75
N PHE A 423 -19.50 -34.59 10.26
CA PHE A 423 -18.90 -35.85 9.85
C PHE A 423 -18.57 -36.71 11.08
N GLU A 424 -19.14 -37.93 11.12
CA GLU A 424 -19.10 -38.84 12.27
C GLU A 424 -19.54 -38.18 13.58
N ASN A 425 -18.59 -37.82 14.45
CA ASN A 425 -18.78 -37.17 15.74
C ASN A 425 -18.21 -35.74 15.80
N THR A 426 -17.91 -35.15 14.63
CA THR A 426 -17.29 -33.83 14.50
C THR A 426 -18.18 -32.89 13.71
N ASP A 427 -18.52 -31.75 14.31
CA ASP A 427 -19.19 -30.63 13.66
C ASP A 427 -18.17 -29.55 13.31
N THR A 428 -18.11 -29.19 12.04
CA THR A 428 -17.21 -28.16 11.49
C THR A 428 -18.00 -26.96 11.03
N TYR A 429 -17.61 -25.78 11.49
CA TYR A 429 -18.29 -24.52 11.23
C TYR A 429 -17.51 -23.66 10.25
N TYR A 430 -18.27 -23.03 9.35
CA TYR A 430 -17.79 -22.16 8.29
C TYR A 430 -18.53 -20.83 8.33
N ALA A 431 -17.88 -19.75 7.90
CA ALA A 431 -18.49 -18.44 7.70
C ALA A 431 -17.93 -17.77 6.43
N LEU A 432 -18.65 -16.79 5.88
CA LEU A 432 -18.14 -15.95 4.82
C LEU A 432 -17.18 -14.90 5.37
N VAL A 433 -15.90 -15.04 5.04
CA VAL A 433 -14.82 -14.07 5.27
C VAL A 433 -14.60 -13.34 3.95
N ASN A 434 -14.82 -12.02 3.91
CA ASN A 434 -14.71 -11.21 2.68
C ASN A 434 -15.48 -11.80 1.46
N GLY A 435 -16.59 -12.52 1.71
CA GLY A 435 -17.40 -13.17 0.68
C GLY A 435 -16.94 -14.59 0.25
N THR A 436 -15.85 -15.12 0.80
CA THR A 436 -15.38 -16.50 0.59
C THR A 436 -15.72 -17.36 1.81
N GLU A 437 -16.16 -18.60 1.60
CA GLU A 437 -16.52 -19.50 2.71
C GLU A 437 -15.27 -20.20 3.29
N GLU A 438 -15.00 -19.95 4.57
CA GLU A 438 -13.80 -20.44 5.27
C GLU A 438 -14.15 -21.11 6.60
N LYS A 439 -13.27 -22.03 7.04
CA LYS A 439 -13.45 -22.80 8.28
C LYS A 439 -13.06 -21.95 9.49
N ILE A 440 -13.93 -21.84 10.49
CA ILE A 440 -13.70 -20.98 11.66
C ILE A 440 -13.37 -21.77 12.94
N TYR A 441 -14.09 -22.86 13.21
CA TYR A 441 -13.80 -23.81 14.28
C TYR A 441 -14.42 -25.18 13.97
N SER A 442 -14.00 -26.21 14.68
CA SER A 442 -14.71 -27.49 14.72
C SER A 442 -14.73 -28.02 16.15
N HIS A 443 -15.77 -28.75 16.53
CA HIS A 443 -15.80 -29.49 17.78
C HIS A 443 -16.10 -30.97 17.54
N THR A 444 -15.48 -31.84 18.33
CA THR A 444 -15.58 -33.30 18.26
C THR A 444 -16.06 -33.84 19.60
N VAL A 445 -17.11 -34.67 19.57
CA VAL A 445 -17.73 -35.26 20.77
C VAL A 445 -17.23 -36.69 20.98
N SER A 446 -16.77 -37.03 22.18
CA SER A 446 -16.32 -38.38 22.52
C SER A 446 -16.82 -38.84 23.89
N GLU A 447 -16.61 -40.12 24.23
CA GLU A 447 -16.92 -40.64 25.57
C GLU A 447 -16.01 -40.05 26.67
N GLU A 448 -14.82 -39.55 26.30
CA GLU A 448 -13.79 -39.04 27.23
C GLU A 448 -13.81 -37.51 27.37
N GLY A 449 -14.35 -36.79 26.39
CA GLY A 449 -14.27 -35.32 26.34
C GLY A 449 -14.86 -34.68 25.08
N TYR A 450 -14.82 -33.34 25.04
CA TYR A 450 -14.96 -32.55 23.80
C TYR A 450 -13.59 -32.09 23.33
N GLY A 451 -13.26 -32.30 22.06
CA GLY A 451 -12.15 -31.60 21.40
C GLY A 451 -12.68 -30.37 20.67
N ILE A 452 -12.03 -29.22 20.81
CA ILE A 452 -12.34 -27.99 20.06
C ILE A 452 -11.07 -27.54 19.34
N HIS A 453 -11.21 -27.24 18.07
CA HIS A 453 -10.14 -26.76 17.20
C HIS A 453 -10.51 -25.39 16.65
N ILE A 454 -9.68 -24.38 16.91
CA ILE A 454 -9.85 -23.00 16.43
C ILE A 454 -8.97 -22.79 15.19
N PHE A 455 -9.52 -22.23 14.10
CA PHE A 455 -8.78 -22.06 12.82
C PHE A 455 -8.49 -20.62 12.43
N ARG A 456 -9.03 -19.62 13.15
CA ARG A 456 -8.75 -18.19 12.93
C ARG A 456 -8.40 -17.47 14.23
N ASP A 457 -7.61 -16.41 14.11
CA ASP A 457 -7.20 -15.52 15.20
C ASP A 457 -8.03 -14.22 15.25
N ASP A 458 -8.49 -13.72 14.09
CA ASP A 458 -9.31 -12.50 13.93
C ASP A 458 -10.72 -12.53 14.57
N LEU A 459 -11.17 -13.70 15.02
CA LEU A 459 -12.44 -13.89 15.72
C LEU A 459 -12.27 -13.89 17.25
N THR A 460 -13.33 -13.48 17.97
CA THR A 460 -13.41 -13.70 19.42
C THR A 460 -14.22 -14.95 19.70
N TYR A 461 -13.60 -15.93 20.36
CA TYR A 461 -14.21 -17.19 20.79
C TYR A 461 -14.34 -17.21 22.30
N ASN A 462 -15.56 -17.26 22.82
CA ASN A 462 -15.81 -17.50 24.24
C ASN A 462 -16.24 -18.95 24.43
N ILE A 463 -15.41 -19.74 25.11
CA ILE A 463 -15.54 -21.20 25.18
C ILE A 463 -15.93 -21.60 26.59
N SER A 464 -16.92 -22.48 26.68
CA SER A 464 -17.49 -22.88 27.96
C SER A 464 -18.14 -24.26 27.93
N TRP A 465 -18.36 -24.81 29.11
CA TRP A 465 -19.05 -26.05 29.33
C TRP A 465 -20.20 -25.85 30.33
N GLN A 466 -21.37 -26.38 29.99
CA GLN A 466 -22.56 -26.37 30.85
C GLN A 466 -22.97 -27.81 31.18
N THR A 467 -23.34 -28.04 32.44
CA THR A 467 -24.05 -29.27 32.83
C THR A 467 -25.48 -28.97 33.27
N SER A 468 -26.41 -29.82 32.82
CA SER A 468 -27.80 -29.83 33.26
C SER A 468 -27.99 -30.27 34.73
N THR A 469 -26.96 -30.81 35.37
CA THR A 469 -27.06 -31.32 36.75
C THR A 469 -26.71 -30.26 37.81
N ASN A 470 -27.41 -30.30 38.95
CA ASN A 470 -27.07 -29.48 40.12
C ASN A 470 -25.96 -30.10 40.99
N THR A 471 -25.48 -31.30 40.64
CA THR A 471 -24.47 -32.06 41.38
C THR A 471 -23.07 -31.53 41.10
N ILE A 472 -22.37 -31.12 42.15
CA ILE A 472 -21.02 -30.55 42.11
C ILE A 472 -19.94 -31.65 41.89
N ASP A 473 -20.35 -32.92 41.85
CA ASP A 473 -19.49 -34.11 41.87
C ASP A 473 -18.93 -34.49 40.48
N THR A 474 -18.66 -33.50 39.63
CA THR A 474 -17.97 -33.62 38.34
C THR A 474 -16.69 -32.79 38.36
N ASP A 475 -15.53 -33.46 38.43
CA ASP A 475 -14.25 -32.79 38.20
C ASP A 475 -14.03 -32.69 36.69
N CYS A 476 -14.05 -31.46 36.17
CA CYS A 476 -13.71 -31.14 34.79
C CYS A 476 -12.47 -30.24 34.72
N TYR A 477 -11.72 -30.42 33.65
CA TYR A 477 -10.56 -29.59 33.31
C TYR A 477 -10.46 -29.45 31.80
N ALA A 478 -9.98 -28.29 31.36
CA ALA A 478 -9.62 -28.04 29.97
C ALA A 478 -8.10 -28.10 29.85
N GLU A 479 -7.61 -28.93 28.95
CA GLU A 479 -6.24 -28.92 28.46
C GLU A 479 -6.20 -28.08 27.19
N ILE A 480 -5.30 -27.09 27.15
CA ILE A 480 -5.20 -26.12 26.05
C ILE A 480 -3.78 -26.19 25.50
N TRP A 481 -3.67 -26.38 24.17
CA TRP A 481 -2.42 -26.30 23.42
C TRP A 481 -2.52 -25.23 22.35
N ASP A 482 -1.48 -24.41 22.21
CA ASP A 482 -1.30 -23.50 21.07
C ASP A 482 -0.51 -24.18 19.92
N THR A 483 -0.19 -23.38 18.88
CA THR A 483 0.63 -23.80 17.72
C THR A 483 2.10 -24.07 18.07
N ASN A 484 2.60 -23.59 19.21
CA ASN A 484 3.97 -23.76 19.67
C ASN A 484 4.12 -24.94 20.65
N ASP A 485 3.07 -25.76 20.80
CA ASP A 485 2.92 -26.80 21.83
C ASP A 485 3.07 -26.27 23.28
N ASN A 486 2.82 -24.97 23.52
CA ASN A 486 2.64 -24.48 24.89
C ASN A 486 1.38 -25.10 25.48
N TYR A 487 1.44 -25.50 26.75
CA TYR A 487 0.40 -26.28 27.41
C TYR A 487 -0.10 -25.60 28.69
N GLU A 488 -1.41 -25.39 28.78
CA GLU A 488 -2.11 -24.86 29.94
C GLU A 488 -3.22 -25.82 30.37
N VAL A 489 -3.44 -25.92 31.69
CA VAL A 489 -4.59 -26.65 32.26
C VAL A 489 -5.41 -25.69 33.09
N ARG A 490 -6.71 -25.58 32.78
CA ARG A 490 -7.69 -24.84 33.58
C ARG A 490 -8.62 -25.82 34.26
N THR A 491 -8.80 -25.69 35.56
CA THR A 491 -9.67 -26.58 36.34
C THR A 491 -10.97 -25.88 36.69
N ARG A 492 -12.04 -26.66 36.93
CA ARG A 492 -13.33 -26.14 37.41
C ARG A 492 -13.19 -25.11 38.55
N ASP A 493 -12.28 -25.38 39.48
CA ASP A 493 -12.15 -24.61 40.73
C ASP A 493 -11.54 -23.22 40.51
N ASP A 494 -10.93 -22.97 39.34
CA ASP A 494 -10.38 -21.67 38.99
C ASP A 494 -11.48 -20.67 38.54
N TYR A 495 -12.54 -21.15 37.87
CA TYR A 495 -13.51 -20.29 37.14
C TYR A 495 -15.00 -20.66 37.29
N LEU A 496 -15.39 -21.40 38.34
CA LEU A 496 -16.79 -21.85 38.51
C LEU A 496 -17.80 -20.69 38.66
N ALA A 497 -18.74 -20.59 37.72
CA ALA A 497 -19.83 -19.64 37.74
C ALA A 497 -21.21 -20.33 37.81
N ARG A 498 -22.22 -19.61 38.33
CA ARG A 498 -23.59 -20.12 38.45
C ARG A 498 -24.54 -19.32 37.58
N SER A 499 -25.24 -19.99 36.67
CA SER A 499 -26.20 -19.32 35.78
C SER A 499 -27.50 -18.96 36.49
N TYR A 500 -28.25 -18.00 35.91
CA TYR A 500 -29.60 -17.65 36.37
C TYR A 500 -30.62 -18.80 36.22
N THR A 501 -30.35 -19.81 35.39
CA THR A 501 -31.20 -21.00 35.20
C THR A 501 -30.92 -22.11 36.21
N CYS A 502 -29.98 -21.89 37.15
CA CYS A 502 -29.48 -22.88 38.11
C CYS A 502 -28.66 -24.03 37.48
N ALA A 503 -28.22 -23.89 36.22
CA ALA A 503 -27.16 -24.74 35.67
C ALA A 503 -25.80 -24.29 36.20
N TRP A 504 -24.83 -25.21 36.25
CA TRP A 504 -23.44 -24.88 36.49
C TRP A 504 -22.76 -24.57 35.17
N TYR A 505 -21.93 -23.53 35.18
CA TYR A 505 -21.18 -23.04 34.03
C TYR A 505 -19.70 -23.06 34.37
N PHE A 506 -18.93 -23.77 33.57
CA PHE A 506 -17.48 -23.70 33.59
C PHE A 506 -17.03 -22.83 32.43
N ALA A 507 -16.63 -21.60 32.77
CA ALA A 507 -15.96 -20.69 31.88
C ALA A 507 -14.55 -21.23 31.61
N ILE A 508 -14.23 -21.56 30.35
CA ILE A 508 -12.96 -22.20 30.01
C ILE A 508 -11.95 -21.12 29.61
N CYS A 509 -12.20 -20.42 28.51
CA CYS A 509 -11.32 -19.35 28.03
C CYS A 509 -12.04 -18.39 27.09
N SER A 510 -11.41 -17.24 26.88
CA SER A 510 -11.61 -16.45 25.65
C SER A 510 -10.36 -16.58 24.79
N VAL A 511 -10.53 -16.63 23.46
CA VAL A 511 -9.44 -16.42 22.49
C VAL A 511 -9.84 -15.21 21.67
N LYS A 512 -9.00 -14.18 21.65
CA LYS A 512 -9.27 -12.89 20.99
C LYS A 512 -8.03 -12.38 20.29
N ASN A 513 -8.13 -12.10 19.00
CA ASN A 513 -7.00 -11.67 18.16
C ASN A 513 -5.81 -12.65 18.30
N GLY A 514 -6.12 -13.96 18.27
CA GLY A 514 -5.16 -15.05 18.48
C GLY A 514 -4.62 -15.23 19.90
N VAL A 515 -4.94 -14.34 20.85
CA VAL A 515 -4.42 -14.37 22.22
C VAL A 515 -5.38 -15.13 23.15
N LEU A 516 -4.87 -16.18 23.80
CA LEU A 516 -5.56 -16.88 24.89
C LEU A 516 -5.68 -15.95 26.11
N GLY A 517 -6.89 -15.79 26.63
CA GLY A 517 -7.22 -14.93 27.76
C GLY A 517 -8.18 -15.57 28.75
N GLU A 518 -8.59 -14.77 29.73
CA GLU A 518 -9.68 -15.10 30.64
C GLU A 518 -11.02 -15.09 29.90
N PHE A 519 -11.98 -15.87 30.38
CA PHE A 519 -13.33 -15.86 29.82
C PHE A 519 -14.01 -14.51 30.02
N ASP A 520 -14.56 -13.92 28.95
CA ASP A 520 -15.15 -12.58 28.98
C ASP A 520 -16.69 -12.65 29.14
N TYR A 521 -17.21 -11.94 30.15
CA TYR A 521 -18.64 -11.93 30.48
C TYR A 521 -19.35 -10.79 29.74
N TYR A 522 -19.79 -11.05 28.51
CA TYR A 522 -20.67 -10.15 27.73
C TYR A 522 -22.15 -10.23 28.14
#